data_AF-A0A1I1FKR9-F1
#
_entry.id   AF-A0A1I1FKR9-F1
#
_cell.length_a   1.000
_cell.length_b   1.000
_cell.length_c   1.000
_cell.angle_alpha   90.00
_cell.angle_beta   90.00
_cell.angle_gamma   90.00
#
_symmetry.space_group_name_H-M   'P 1'
#
loop_
_entity.id
_entity.type
_entity.pdbx_description
1 polymer ?
#
loop_
_entity_poly.entity_id
_entity_poly.type
_entity_poly.pdbx_seq_one_letter_code
_entity_poly.pdbx_strand_id
1 'polypeptide(L)'
;MILKDYVHRPDADPKSEETCADAATRLRNAFKNNEDVIVLNDIRVPYDEERKVNVDHIVIHSYGMTIINSRAIHGKIEVNYRGEWSRSVRGREIVMQNPVEMFKYVSRNLRKMLTENIDSLLTRVKGSQKTFENMPIDALFIQAPKSSIVGTGINNSSIIFAEALTQSINRTFSAYKKREFQMYGGLDTFKISRSDMYAMGDFLMGNEIDRSSYPAANEAGETTRTEEAPEGKRGIVKAQSTLPVKIIKGRNIKPGKKKKEETDS
;
A
#
# COMPACT_ATOMS: atom_id res chain seq x y z
N MET A 1 6.52 -1.82 -9.75
CA MET A 1 7.83 -2.43 -10.00
C MET A 1 8.35 -3.03 -8.70
N ILE A 2 9.10 -4.12 -8.76
CA ILE A 2 9.75 -4.74 -7.59
C ILE A 2 11.25 -4.48 -7.70
N LEU A 3 11.85 -3.79 -6.72
CA LEU A 3 13.30 -3.52 -6.72
C LEU A 3 14.09 -4.49 -5.84
N LYS A 4 13.46 -5.03 -4.79
CA LYS A 4 14.04 -6.08 -3.96
C LYS A 4 13.05 -7.22 -3.82
N ASP A 5 13.39 -8.38 -4.38
CA ASP A 5 12.57 -9.57 -4.30
C ASP A 5 12.52 -10.14 -2.87
N TYR A 6 11.43 -10.85 -2.58
CA TYR A 6 11.27 -11.53 -1.30
C TYR A 6 12.16 -12.77 -1.23
N VAL A 7 12.79 -12.97 -0.08
CA VAL A 7 13.61 -14.14 0.22
C VAL A 7 13.04 -14.84 1.45
N HIS A 8 12.76 -16.13 1.30
CA HIS A 8 12.24 -16.96 2.38
C HIS A 8 13.29 -17.17 3.47
N ARG A 9 12.86 -17.07 4.73
CA ARG A 9 13.67 -17.26 5.95
C ARG A 9 13.30 -18.59 6.61
N PRO A 10 14.13 -19.63 6.47
CA PRO A 10 13.83 -20.96 7.01
C PRO A 10 13.91 -21.04 8.54
N ASP A 11 14.56 -20.06 9.18
CA ASP A 11 14.77 -19.96 10.62
C ASP A 11 13.63 -19.23 11.36
N ALA A 12 12.70 -18.60 10.64
CA ALA A 12 11.55 -17.90 11.22
C ALA A 12 10.41 -18.86 11.63
N ASP A 13 9.47 -18.38 12.46
CA ASP A 13 8.26 -19.16 12.76
C ASP A 13 7.48 -19.44 11.45
N PRO A 14 7.15 -20.72 11.14
CA PRO A 14 6.57 -21.08 9.85
C PRO A 14 5.29 -20.33 9.51
N LYS A 15 4.43 -20.02 10.49
CA LYS A 15 3.17 -19.30 10.24
C LYS A 15 3.42 -17.83 9.94
N SER A 16 4.34 -17.23 10.69
CA SER A 16 4.77 -15.85 10.43
C SER A 16 5.37 -15.72 9.03
N GLU A 17 6.14 -16.73 8.63
CA GLU A 17 6.85 -16.75 7.36
C GLU A 17 5.93 -17.04 6.17
N GLU A 18 4.95 -17.93 6.33
CA GLU A 18 3.86 -18.15 5.37
C GLU A 18 3.06 -16.85 5.15
N THR A 19 2.75 -16.13 6.23
CA THR A 19 2.03 -14.85 6.15
C THR A 19 2.86 -13.79 5.39
N CYS A 20 4.17 -13.76 5.61
CA CYS A 20 5.06 -12.85 4.89
C CYS A 20 5.17 -13.22 3.40
N ALA A 21 5.27 -14.50 3.08
CA ALA A 21 5.30 -14.98 1.70
C ALA A 21 3.99 -14.67 0.95
N ASP A 22 2.83 -14.82 1.59
CA ASP A 22 1.54 -14.45 0.99
C ASP A 22 1.46 -12.94 0.73
N ALA A 23 1.84 -12.11 1.71
CA ALA A 23 1.90 -10.67 1.54
C ALA A 23 2.82 -10.26 0.37
N ALA A 24 4.04 -10.81 0.31
CA ALA A 24 4.98 -10.57 -0.79
C ALA A 24 4.39 -10.96 -2.16
N THR A 25 3.76 -12.13 -2.24
CA THR A 25 3.14 -12.64 -3.47
C THR A 25 2.02 -11.73 -3.95
N ARG A 26 1.17 -11.26 -3.03
CA ARG A 26 0.07 -10.32 -3.34
C ARG A 26 0.61 -8.98 -3.83
N LEU A 27 1.61 -8.42 -3.15
CA LEU A 27 2.26 -7.17 -3.56
C LEU A 27 2.89 -7.31 -4.94
N ARG A 28 3.62 -8.41 -5.19
CA ARG A 28 4.22 -8.71 -6.50
C ARG A 28 3.15 -8.77 -7.58
N ASN A 29 2.10 -9.54 -7.37
CA ASN A 29 1.04 -9.70 -8.37
C ASN A 29 0.31 -8.39 -8.68
N ALA A 30 0.06 -7.56 -7.66
CA ALA A 30 -0.63 -6.29 -7.83
C ALA A 30 0.24 -5.20 -8.47
N PHE A 31 1.53 -5.15 -8.14
CA PHE A 31 2.37 -3.99 -8.46
C PHE A 31 3.55 -4.27 -9.39
N LYS A 32 3.81 -5.51 -9.81
CA LYS A 32 4.95 -5.84 -10.69
C LYS A 32 5.06 -4.94 -11.94
N ASN A 33 3.92 -4.64 -12.57
CA ASN A 33 3.84 -3.86 -13.80
C ASN A 33 3.41 -2.40 -13.56
N ASN A 34 3.30 -1.96 -12.31
CA ASN A 34 2.92 -0.59 -11.98
C ASN A 34 4.18 0.27 -11.81
N GLU A 35 4.42 1.21 -12.72
CA GLU A 35 5.60 2.09 -12.70
C GLU A 35 5.53 3.21 -11.65
N ASP A 36 4.32 3.52 -11.15
CA ASP A 36 4.10 4.55 -10.12
C ASP A 36 4.19 3.97 -8.69
N VAL A 37 4.62 2.70 -8.58
CA VAL A 37 4.77 2.00 -7.30
C VAL A 37 6.06 1.20 -7.30
N ILE A 38 6.84 1.34 -6.23
CA ILE A 38 8.02 0.52 -5.96
C ILE A 38 7.74 -0.36 -4.75
N VAL A 39 8.07 -1.64 -4.84
CA VAL A 39 8.02 -2.58 -3.71
C VAL A 39 9.44 -3.01 -3.35
N LEU A 40 9.77 -2.88 -2.07
CA LEU A 40 11.00 -3.34 -1.45
C LEU A 40 10.67 -4.38 -0.38
N ASN A 41 11.29 -5.54 -0.43
CA ASN A 41 11.13 -6.56 0.60
C ASN A 41 12.31 -6.56 1.57
N ASP A 42 12.03 -6.80 2.84
CA ASP A 42 13.02 -7.01 3.88
C ASP A 42 14.04 -5.87 4.05
N ILE A 43 13.55 -4.69 4.42
CA ILE A 43 14.37 -3.49 4.56
C ILE A 43 14.68 -3.21 6.03
N ARG A 44 15.96 -2.94 6.32
CA ARG A 44 16.41 -2.52 7.65
C ARG A 44 16.28 -1.01 7.79
N VAL A 45 15.49 -0.58 8.77
CA VAL A 45 15.22 0.83 9.04
C VAL A 45 15.58 1.18 10.49
N PRO A 46 15.90 2.45 10.79
CA PRO A 46 16.22 2.86 12.14
C PRO A 46 15.01 2.75 13.07
N TYR A 47 15.20 2.12 14.23
CA TYR A 47 14.25 2.15 15.34
C TYR A 47 14.62 3.24 16.34
N ASP A 48 15.90 3.44 16.58
CA ASP A 48 16.50 4.57 17.30
C ASP A 48 17.91 4.85 16.74
N GLU A 49 18.74 5.57 17.49
CA GLU A 49 20.09 5.98 17.06
C GLU A 49 21.06 4.80 16.91
N GLU A 50 20.86 3.71 17.65
CA GLU A 50 21.77 2.56 17.66
C GLU A 50 21.17 1.30 17.02
N ARG A 51 19.84 1.16 17.06
CA ARG A 51 19.13 -0.06 16.68
C ARG A 51 18.41 0.10 15.36
N LYS A 52 18.53 -0.92 14.51
CA LYS A 52 17.74 -1.10 13.29
C LYS A 52 16.77 -2.27 13.45
N VAL A 53 15.60 -2.14 12.84
CA VAL A 53 14.58 -3.19 12.77
C VAL A 53 14.29 -3.55 11.33
N ASN A 54 13.85 -4.79 11.09
CA ASN A 54 13.40 -5.21 9.77
C ASN A 54 11.94 -4.79 9.56
N VAL A 55 11.67 -4.14 8.44
CA VAL A 55 10.34 -3.95 7.88
C VAL A 55 10.16 -4.97 6.76
N ASP A 56 9.11 -5.78 6.86
CA ASP A 56 8.93 -6.93 5.98
C ASP A 56 8.71 -6.51 4.53
N HIS A 57 7.91 -5.46 4.30
CA HIS A 57 7.72 -4.86 2.98
C HIS A 57 7.56 -3.34 3.08
N ILE A 58 8.15 -2.61 2.14
CA ILE A 58 7.93 -1.17 1.94
C ILE A 58 7.36 -0.98 0.54
N VAL A 59 6.26 -0.24 0.45
CA VAL A 59 5.65 0.18 -0.81
C VAL A 59 5.78 1.69 -0.92
N ILE A 60 6.52 2.15 -1.93
CA ILE A 60 6.74 3.58 -2.21
C ILE A 60 5.88 3.97 -3.41
N HIS A 61 5.22 5.12 -3.33
CA HIS A 61 4.47 5.70 -4.43
C HIS A 61 4.63 7.22 -4.43
N SER A 62 4.18 7.90 -5.49
CA SER A 62 4.40 9.34 -5.66
C SER A 62 3.86 10.23 -4.53
N TYR A 63 2.90 9.78 -3.72
CA TYR A 63 2.34 10.55 -2.60
C TYR A 63 2.80 10.10 -1.19
N GLY A 64 3.84 9.27 -1.07
CA GLY A 64 4.30 8.75 0.22
C GLY A 64 4.68 7.27 0.20
N MET A 65 4.62 6.60 1.35
CA MET A 65 4.95 5.19 1.45
C MET A 65 4.10 4.44 2.48
N THR A 66 4.02 3.13 2.33
CA THR A 66 3.42 2.20 3.29
C THR A 66 4.48 1.22 3.76
N ILE A 67 4.70 1.14 5.07
CA ILE A 67 5.52 0.12 5.72
C ILE A 67 4.62 -1.01 6.22
N ILE A 68 5.00 -2.25 5.95
CA ILE A 68 4.16 -3.42 6.22
C ILE A 68 4.96 -4.38 7.09
N ASN A 69 4.35 -4.78 8.21
CA ASN A 69 4.85 -5.85 9.06
C ASN A 69 3.90 -7.05 8.97
N SER A 70 4.37 -8.16 8.45
CA SER A 70 3.59 -9.37 8.19
C SER A 70 3.94 -10.53 9.11
N ARG A 71 4.95 -10.38 9.98
CA ARG A 71 5.40 -11.44 10.89
C ARG A 71 4.97 -11.24 12.35
N ALA A 72 4.57 -10.05 12.77
CA ALA A 72 4.31 -9.76 14.19
C ALA A 72 3.00 -10.33 14.75
N ILE A 73 1.93 -10.38 13.95
CA ILE A 73 0.59 -10.70 14.44
C ILE A 73 0.23 -12.15 14.10
N HIS A 74 0.65 -13.09 14.95
CA HIS A 74 0.32 -14.52 14.80
C HIS A 74 0.07 -15.19 16.15
N GLY A 75 -0.64 -16.33 16.12
CA GLY A 75 -1.03 -17.07 17.32
C GLY A 75 -2.14 -16.39 18.12
N LYS A 76 -2.17 -16.62 19.43
CA LYS A 76 -3.10 -15.94 20.35
C LYS A 76 -2.37 -14.80 21.03
N ILE A 77 -2.83 -13.58 20.79
CA ILE A 77 -2.29 -12.35 21.36
C ILE A 77 -3.35 -11.75 22.29
N GLU A 78 -2.91 -11.34 23.47
CA GLU A 78 -3.75 -10.65 24.45
C GLU A 78 -3.16 -9.27 24.74
N VAL A 79 -4.04 -8.28 24.89
CA VAL A 79 -3.69 -6.93 25.32
C VAL A 79 -4.43 -6.62 26.61
N ASN A 80 -3.69 -6.48 27.70
CA ASN A 80 -4.29 -6.24 29.00
C ASN A 80 -4.81 -4.79 29.15
N TYR A 81 -5.44 -4.48 30.28
CA TYR A 81 -6.01 -3.15 30.55
C TYR A 81 -4.97 -2.02 30.61
N ARG A 82 -3.68 -2.35 30.76
CA ARG A 82 -2.55 -1.39 30.74
C ARG A 82 -2.00 -1.18 29.33
N GLY A 83 -2.51 -1.90 28.33
CA GLY A 83 -1.99 -1.87 26.96
C GLY A 83 -0.71 -2.67 26.77
N GLU A 84 -0.36 -3.57 27.71
CA GLU A 84 0.76 -4.49 27.56
C GLU A 84 0.34 -5.67 26.71
N TRP A 85 1.21 -6.06 25.78
CA TRP A 85 0.92 -7.13 24.83
C TRP A 85 1.59 -8.42 25.31
N SER A 86 0.89 -9.52 25.13
CA SER A 86 1.43 -10.85 25.38
C SER A 86 0.99 -11.83 24.30
N ARG A 87 1.77 -12.89 24.12
CA ARG A 87 1.47 -14.00 23.22
C ARG A 87 1.42 -15.30 23.98
N SER A 88 0.38 -16.10 23.73
CA SER A 88 0.33 -17.48 24.21
C SER A 88 1.21 -18.38 23.36
N VAL A 89 2.25 -18.96 23.96
CA VAL A 89 3.16 -19.92 23.35
C VAL A 89 3.17 -21.19 24.21
N ARG A 90 2.71 -22.31 23.63
CA ARG A 90 2.61 -23.60 24.34
C ARG A 90 1.87 -23.52 25.69
N GLY A 91 0.81 -22.70 25.73
CA GLY A 91 -0.02 -22.49 26.93
C GLY A 91 0.59 -21.54 27.97
N ARG A 92 1.78 -20.96 27.72
CA ARG A 92 2.38 -19.92 28.56
C ARG A 92 2.20 -18.56 27.92
N GLU A 93 1.96 -17.56 28.73
CA GLU A 93 1.92 -16.17 28.31
C GLU A 93 3.33 -15.60 28.30
N ILE A 94 3.75 -15.07 27.15
CA ILE A 94 5.05 -14.42 26.97
C ILE A 94 4.82 -12.97 26.63
N VAL A 95 5.40 -12.05 27.40
CA VAL A 95 5.34 -10.61 27.12
C VAL A 95 5.92 -10.34 25.73
N MET A 96 5.22 -9.53 24.95
CA MET A 96 5.67 -9.10 23.63
C MET A 96 5.62 -7.57 23.53
N GLN A 97 6.52 -7.02 22.71
CA GLN A 97 6.48 -5.60 22.39
C GLN A 97 5.22 -5.30 21.56
N ASN A 98 4.56 -4.17 21.84
CA ASN A 98 3.47 -3.68 20.99
C ASN A 98 4.03 -3.26 19.61
N PRO A 99 3.71 -4.00 18.53
CA PRO A 99 4.28 -3.74 17.21
C PRO A 99 3.75 -2.43 16.61
N VAL A 100 2.50 -2.04 16.93
CA VAL A 100 1.87 -0.81 16.45
C VAL A 100 2.57 0.42 17.04
N GLU A 101 2.83 0.40 18.35
CA GLU A 101 3.63 1.43 19.02
C GLU A 101 5.05 1.49 18.47
N MET A 102 5.72 0.34 18.33
CA MET A 102 7.09 0.26 17.82
C MET A 102 7.22 0.95 16.45
N PHE A 103 6.29 0.68 15.54
CA PHE A 103 6.32 1.24 14.18
C PHE A 103 6.01 2.75 14.13
N LYS A 104 5.41 3.35 15.16
CA LYS A 104 5.32 4.82 15.25
C LYS A 104 6.72 5.45 15.35
N TYR A 105 7.62 4.83 16.11
CA TYR A 105 9.02 5.27 16.21
C TYR A 105 9.77 5.01 14.91
N VAL A 106 9.56 3.83 14.30
CA VAL A 106 10.14 3.48 13.00
C VAL A 106 9.76 4.50 11.94
N SER A 107 8.47 4.83 11.76
CA SER A 107 8.03 5.81 10.77
C SER A 107 8.64 7.19 11.01
N ARG A 108 8.73 7.63 12.27
CA ARG A 108 9.33 8.93 12.63
C ARG A 108 10.82 8.96 12.30
N ASN A 109 11.56 7.92 12.67
CA ASN A 109 13.01 7.87 12.48
C ASN A 109 13.38 7.61 11.03
N LEU A 110 12.56 6.85 10.30
CA LEU A 110 12.64 6.72 8.85
C LEU A 110 12.47 8.09 8.18
N ARG A 111 11.46 8.88 8.57
CA ARG A 111 11.31 10.25 8.06
C ARG A 111 12.53 11.11 8.36
N LYS A 112 13.04 11.07 9.60
CA LYS A 112 14.24 11.83 10.00
C LYS A 112 15.44 11.47 9.11
N MET A 113 15.71 10.18 8.94
CA MET A 113 16.81 9.67 8.09
C MET A 113 16.66 10.13 6.64
N LEU A 114 15.44 10.14 6.09
CA LEU A 114 15.19 10.65 4.73
C LEU A 114 15.39 12.17 4.65
N THR A 115 14.94 12.93 5.64
CA THR A 115 15.14 14.38 5.71
C THR A 115 16.62 14.77 5.80
N GLU A 116 17.43 14.01 6.54
CA GLU A 116 18.88 14.22 6.62
C GLU A 116 19.60 13.99 5.28
N ASN A 117 18.98 13.26 4.35
CA ASN A 117 19.52 12.93 3.03
C ASN A 117 18.73 13.57 1.89
N ILE A 118 18.02 14.67 2.17
CA ILE A 118 17.11 15.32 1.23
C ILE A 118 17.78 15.71 -0.10
N ASP A 119 19.04 16.15 -0.06
CA ASP A 119 19.80 16.61 -1.23
C ASP A 119 20.11 15.51 -2.24
N SER A 120 20.36 14.29 -1.75
CA SER A 120 20.56 13.14 -2.62
C SER A 120 19.23 12.55 -3.08
N LEU A 121 18.17 12.65 -2.26
CA LEU A 121 16.89 11.96 -2.47
C LEU A 121 15.86 12.74 -3.28
N LEU A 122 15.75 14.06 -3.13
CA LEU A 122 14.71 14.85 -3.78
C LEU A 122 15.28 15.85 -4.79
N THR A 123 14.75 15.78 -6.01
CA THR A 123 15.06 16.72 -7.09
C THR A 123 14.65 18.14 -6.71
N ARG A 124 15.52 19.11 -6.99
CA ARG A 124 15.23 20.54 -6.83
C ARG A 124 14.46 21.06 -8.05
N VAL A 125 13.38 21.78 -7.82
CA VAL A 125 12.57 22.39 -8.90
C VAL A 125 12.66 23.92 -8.76
N LYS A 126 13.25 24.57 -9.76
CA LYS A 126 13.37 26.05 -9.85
C LYS A 126 13.93 26.70 -8.56
N GLY A 127 14.92 26.07 -7.92
CA GLY A 127 15.58 26.57 -6.71
C GLY A 127 14.87 26.20 -5.39
N SER A 128 13.64 25.70 -5.43
CA SER A 128 12.92 25.20 -4.26
C SER A 128 13.02 23.68 -4.18
N GLN A 129 13.25 23.16 -2.96
CA GLN A 129 13.29 21.73 -2.69
C GLN A 129 12.12 21.35 -1.79
N LYS A 130 11.40 20.30 -2.15
CA LYS A 130 10.36 19.71 -1.29
C LYS A 130 11.00 19.02 -0.11
N THR A 131 10.30 18.93 1.02
CA THR A 131 10.75 18.21 2.22
C THR A 131 9.90 16.97 2.48
N PHE A 132 10.41 16.06 3.32
CA PHE A 132 9.68 14.88 3.77
C PHE A 132 8.75 15.16 4.97
N GLU A 133 8.64 16.41 5.44
CA GLU A 133 7.90 16.77 6.65
C GLU A 133 6.44 16.30 6.58
N ASN A 134 5.79 16.57 5.44
CA ASN A 134 4.41 16.21 5.17
C ASN A 134 4.24 14.88 4.43
N MET A 135 5.32 14.10 4.24
CA MET A 135 5.24 12.81 3.58
C MET A 135 4.45 11.80 4.42
N PRO A 136 3.33 11.25 3.93
CA PRO A 136 2.64 10.16 4.59
C PRO A 136 3.50 8.89 4.64
N ILE A 137 3.60 8.29 5.83
CA ILE A 137 4.21 6.99 6.08
C ILE A 137 3.18 6.15 6.83
N ASP A 138 2.41 5.36 6.10
CA ASP A 138 1.38 4.50 6.67
C ASP A 138 1.99 3.20 7.17
N ALA A 139 1.51 2.68 8.31
CA ALA A 139 1.93 1.38 8.83
C ALA A 139 0.76 0.38 8.78
N LEU A 140 0.99 -0.77 8.15
CA LEU A 140 0.04 -1.88 8.09
C LEU A 140 0.64 -3.13 8.74
N PHE A 141 -0.20 -3.86 9.46
CA PHE A 141 0.15 -5.11 10.11
C PHE A 141 -0.70 -6.24 9.54
N ILE A 142 -0.06 -7.32 9.10
CA ILE A 142 -0.78 -8.48 8.59
C ILE A 142 -1.03 -9.45 9.73
N GLN A 143 -2.30 -9.71 9.98
CA GLN A 143 -2.78 -10.74 10.88
C GLN A 143 -2.71 -12.09 10.18
N ALA A 144 -1.93 -13.01 10.75
CA ALA A 144 -1.79 -14.37 10.23
C ALA A 144 -3.14 -15.12 10.31
N PRO A 145 -3.42 -16.06 9.39
CA PRO A 145 -4.61 -16.91 9.48
C PRO A 145 -4.67 -17.65 10.82
N LYS A 146 -5.90 -17.86 11.33
CA LYS A 146 -6.15 -18.57 12.61
C LYS A 146 -5.44 -17.96 13.82
N SER A 147 -5.06 -16.68 13.73
CA SER A 147 -4.60 -15.90 14.88
C SER A 147 -5.77 -15.11 15.48
N SER A 148 -5.67 -14.79 16.77
CA SER A 148 -6.64 -13.98 17.48
C SER A 148 -5.92 -12.91 18.28
N ILE A 149 -6.42 -11.69 18.22
CA ILE A 149 -6.02 -10.60 19.08
C ILE A 149 -7.23 -10.17 19.91
N VAL A 150 -7.10 -10.21 21.24
CA VAL A 150 -8.17 -9.87 22.18
C VAL A 150 -7.66 -8.90 23.23
N GLY A 151 -8.52 -8.01 23.71
CA GLY A 151 -8.14 -7.02 24.72
C GLY A 151 -8.69 -5.62 24.46
N THR A 152 -8.37 -4.72 25.39
CA THR A 152 -8.75 -3.31 25.31
C THR A 152 -7.63 -2.48 24.67
N GLY A 153 -7.97 -1.44 23.89
CA GLY A 153 -6.98 -0.51 23.35
C GLY A 153 -6.28 -0.95 22.05
N ILE A 154 -6.78 -2.00 21.38
CA ILE A 154 -6.26 -2.44 20.09
C ILE A 154 -6.76 -1.49 18.98
N ASN A 155 -5.84 -0.83 18.28
CA ASN A 155 -6.20 -0.09 17.07
C ASN A 155 -6.30 -1.04 15.87
N ASN A 156 -7.50 -1.56 15.63
CA ASN A 156 -7.78 -2.49 14.55
C ASN A 156 -7.64 -1.89 13.13
N SER A 157 -7.60 -0.56 12.97
CA SER A 157 -7.60 0.03 11.61
C SER A 157 -6.32 -0.24 10.82
N SER A 158 -5.20 -0.47 11.51
CA SER A 158 -3.90 -0.79 10.92
C SER A 158 -3.60 -2.28 10.83
N ILE A 159 -4.41 -3.13 11.47
CA ILE A 159 -4.24 -4.58 11.52
C ILE A 159 -5.26 -5.21 10.56
N ILE A 160 -4.77 -5.86 9.51
CA ILE A 160 -5.59 -6.39 8.42
C ILE A 160 -5.17 -7.81 8.06
N PHE A 161 -6.03 -8.54 7.36
CA PHE A 161 -5.63 -9.79 6.71
C PHE A 161 -4.93 -9.52 5.37
N ALA A 162 -4.13 -10.49 4.91
CA ALA A 162 -3.34 -10.37 3.69
C ALA A 162 -4.22 -10.09 2.44
N GLU A 163 -5.44 -10.62 2.41
CA GLU A 163 -6.42 -10.41 1.34
C GLU A 163 -6.78 -8.94 1.15
N ALA A 164 -6.79 -8.15 2.23
CA ALA A 164 -7.14 -6.74 2.19
C ALA A 164 -5.94 -5.83 1.90
N LEU A 165 -4.71 -6.37 1.83
CA LEU A 165 -3.47 -5.59 1.75
C LEU A 165 -3.43 -4.67 0.53
N THR A 166 -3.61 -5.24 -0.66
CA THR A 166 -3.49 -4.50 -1.93
C THR A 166 -4.60 -3.47 -2.07
N GLN A 167 -5.83 -3.81 -1.64
CA GLN A 167 -6.95 -2.88 -1.63
C GLN A 167 -6.71 -1.71 -0.67
N SER A 168 -6.14 -1.98 0.51
CA SER A 168 -5.85 -0.96 1.53
C SER A 168 -4.82 0.05 1.02
N ILE A 169 -3.72 -0.43 0.42
CA ILE A 169 -2.69 0.43 -0.18
C ILE A 169 -3.28 1.28 -1.30
N ASN A 170 -4.03 0.67 -2.23
CA ASN A 170 -4.65 1.40 -3.35
C ASN A 170 -5.66 2.44 -2.88
N ARG A 171 -6.41 2.16 -1.81
CA ARG A 171 -7.36 3.10 -1.20
C ARG A 171 -6.63 4.31 -0.64
N THR A 172 -5.55 4.11 0.09
CA THR A 172 -4.74 5.19 0.67
C THR A 172 -4.06 6.02 -0.41
N PHE A 173 -3.44 5.37 -1.40
CA PHE A 173 -2.88 6.03 -2.58
C PHE A 173 -3.93 6.89 -3.31
N SER A 174 -5.12 6.34 -3.56
CA SER A 174 -6.22 7.07 -4.21
C SER A 174 -6.73 8.24 -3.36
N ALA A 175 -6.76 8.09 -2.04
CA ALA A 175 -7.14 9.18 -1.14
C ALA A 175 -6.13 10.32 -1.19
N TYR A 176 -4.83 10.01 -1.20
CA TYR A 176 -3.77 11.02 -1.29
C TYR A 176 -3.77 11.73 -2.65
N LYS A 177 -3.91 10.96 -3.72
CA LYS A 177 -4.11 11.52 -5.07
C LYS A 177 -5.35 12.42 -5.15
N LYS A 178 -6.48 12.05 -4.55
CA LYS A 178 -7.69 12.90 -4.53
C LYS A 178 -7.49 14.20 -3.76
N ARG A 179 -6.73 14.18 -2.65
CA ARG A 179 -6.43 15.40 -1.88
C ARG A 179 -5.67 16.43 -2.71
N GLU A 180 -4.79 15.99 -3.62
CA GLU A 180 -4.13 16.87 -4.60
C GLU A 180 -5.17 17.63 -5.46
N PHE A 181 -6.18 16.93 -5.98
CA PHE A 181 -7.20 17.53 -6.86
C PHE A 181 -8.25 18.38 -6.15
N GLN A 182 -8.52 18.15 -4.86
CA GLN A 182 -9.56 18.84 -4.10
C GLN A 182 -9.07 20.14 -3.45
N MET A 183 -7.79 20.47 -3.57
CA MET A 183 -7.19 21.69 -3.04
C MET A 183 -7.61 22.93 -3.82
N TYR A 184 -8.77 23.49 -3.48
CA TYR A 184 -9.02 24.94 -3.55
C TYR A 184 -8.60 25.53 -2.18
N GLY A 185 -7.38 26.08 -2.04
CA GLY A 185 -6.99 26.79 -0.81
C GLY A 185 -5.57 26.61 -0.23
N GLY A 186 -4.62 25.98 -0.94
CA GLY A 186 -3.19 26.21 -0.67
C GLY A 186 -2.50 25.40 0.45
N LEU A 187 -3.00 24.22 0.82
CA LEU A 187 -2.25 23.28 1.68
C LEU A 187 -1.37 22.38 0.79
N ASP A 188 -0.06 22.40 1.02
CA ASP A 188 0.93 21.66 0.23
C ASP A 188 0.71 20.14 0.36
N THR A 189 0.54 19.47 -0.78
CA THR A 189 0.39 18.01 -0.82
C THR A 189 1.72 17.38 -1.20
N PHE A 190 2.20 16.47 -0.35
CA PHE A 190 3.44 15.77 -0.64
C PHE A 190 3.31 14.96 -1.94
N LYS A 191 4.18 15.27 -2.90
CA LYS A 191 4.29 14.56 -4.18
C LYS A 191 5.73 14.56 -4.66
N ILE A 192 6.24 13.39 -5.04
CA ILE A 192 7.59 13.18 -5.56
C ILE A 192 7.56 12.63 -6.98
N SER A 193 8.66 12.83 -7.72
CA SER A 193 8.82 12.29 -9.07
C SER A 193 9.15 10.81 -9.04
N ARG A 194 9.07 10.13 -10.19
CA ARG A 194 9.55 8.75 -10.31
C ARG A 194 11.05 8.67 -10.02
N SER A 195 11.86 9.60 -10.53
CA SER A 195 13.30 9.66 -10.24
C SER A 195 13.59 9.67 -8.73
N ASP A 196 12.84 10.47 -7.97
CA ASP A 196 12.98 10.54 -6.51
C ASP A 196 12.58 9.23 -5.83
N MET A 197 11.53 8.55 -6.33
CA MET A 197 11.14 7.24 -5.80
C MET A 197 12.25 6.19 -5.99
N TYR A 198 12.97 6.20 -7.11
CA TYR A 198 14.11 5.29 -7.34
C TYR A 198 15.28 5.65 -6.41
N ALA A 199 15.60 6.94 -6.27
CA ALA A 199 16.63 7.40 -5.33
C ALA A 199 16.33 6.96 -3.90
N MET A 200 15.06 7.07 -3.47
CA MET A 200 14.61 6.55 -2.18
C MET A 200 14.73 5.02 -2.09
N GLY A 201 14.40 4.31 -3.17
CA GLY A 201 14.56 2.87 -3.26
C GLY A 201 16.00 2.42 -3.02
N ASP A 202 16.93 2.99 -3.78
CA ASP A 202 18.36 2.68 -3.67
C ASP A 202 18.93 3.06 -2.31
N PHE A 203 18.59 4.25 -1.80
CA PHE A 203 19.00 4.68 -0.48
C PHE A 203 18.55 3.72 0.62
N LEU A 204 17.28 3.26 0.58
CA LEU A 204 16.75 2.31 1.56
C LEU A 204 17.37 0.92 1.43
N MET A 205 17.84 0.55 0.24
CA MET A 205 18.60 -0.68 0.02
C MET A 205 20.08 -0.55 0.42
N GLY A 206 20.57 0.67 0.66
CA GLY A 206 21.98 0.96 0.92
C GLY A 206 22.84 0.99 -0.35
N ASN A 207 22.23 1.13 -1.51
CA ASN A 207 22.90 1.26 -2.80
C ASN A 207 23.36 2.71 -3.03
N GLU A 208 24.34 2.87 -3.93
CA GLU A 208 24.71 4.19 -4.44
C GLU A 208 23.58 4.77 -5.30
N ILE A 209 23.32 6.08 -5.16
CA ILE A 209 22.27 6.77 -5.89
C ILE A 209 22.83 7.24 -7.24
N ASP A 210 22.44 6.56 -8.33
CA ASP A 210 22.78 6.96 -9.69
C ASP A 210 21.55 7.52 -10.43
N ARG A 211 21.38 8.84 -10.36
CA ARG A 211 20.26 9.53 -11.02
C ARG A 211 20.29 9.45 -12.55
N SER A 212 21.42 9.13 -13.16
CA SER A 212 21.51 8.99 -14.62
C SER A 212 20.77 7.75 -15.12
N SER A 213 20.63 6.73 -14.26
CA SER A 213 19.93 5.48 -14.55
C SER A 213 18.41 5.55 -14.33
N TYR A 214 17.92 6.62 -13.70
CA TYR A 214 16.51 6.72 -13.30
C TYR A 214 15.64 7.31 -14.42
N PRO A 215 14.32 7.02 -14.42
CA PRO A 215 13.40 7.71 -15.29
C PRO A 215 13.53 9.23 -15.13
N ALA A 216 13.48 9.97 -16.24
CA ALA A 216 13.54 11.43 -16.20
C ALA A 216 12.50 11.96 -15.19
N ALA A 217 12.90 12.98 -14.43
CA ALA A 217 11.99 13.73 -13.58
C ALA A 217 11.06 14.56 -14.47
N ASN A 218 10.15 13.90 -15.20
CA ASN A 218 9.05 14.60 -15.83
C ASN A 218 8.35 15.37 -14.70
N GLU A 219 8.23 16.69 -14.91
CA GLU A 219 7.65 17.61 -13.93
C GLU A 219 6.41 16.98 -13.32
N ALA A 220 6.30 17.04 -12.00
CA ALA A 220 5.33 16.30 -11.22
C ALA A 220 3.87 16.60 -11.65
N GLY A 221 3.37 15.90 -12.66
CA GLY A 221 2.00 16.03 -13.15
C GLY A 221 1.85 16.63 -14.55
N GLU A 222 2.36 15.94 -15.57
CA GLU A 222 1.67 15.89 -16.86
C GLU A 222 1.59 14.42 -17.29
N THR A 223 0.43 13.80 -17.08
CA THR A 223 0.02 12.72 -17.97
C THR A 223 -0.24 13.35 -19.34
N THR A 224 0.82 13.62 -20.10
CA THR A 224 0.70 13.62 -21.55
C THR A 224 0.43 12.17 -21.91
N ARG A 225 -0.85 11.82 -22.03
CA ARG A 225 -1.24 10.71 -22.89
C ARG A 225 -0.76 11.10 -24.29
N THR A 226 0.40 10.65 -24.70
CA THR A 226 0.62 10.31 -26.11
C THR A 226 -0.18 9.04 -26.38
N GLU A 227 -1.50 9.17 -26.40
CA GLU A 227 -2.32 8.32 -27.25
C GLU A 227 -2.05 8.83 -28.66
N GLU A 228 -1.11 8.20 -29.36
CA GLU A 228 -1.17 8.18 -30.82
C GLU A 228 -2.54 7.62 -31.18
N ALA A 229 -3.42 8.50 -31.63
CA ALA A 229 -4.73 8.15 -32.11
C ALA A 229 -4.56 7.19 -33.31
N PRO A 230 -5.16 5.99 -33.31
CA PRO A 230 -5.23 5.23 -34.53
C PRO A 230 -6.14 6.00 -35.50
N GLU A 231 -5.59 6.36 -36.66
CA GLU A 231 -6.32 6.98 -37.76
C GLU A 231 -7.54 6.13 -38.15
N GLY A 232 -8.73 6.70 -37.95
CA GLY A 232 -9.90 6.55 -38.81
C GLY A 232 -10.65 5.21 -38.83
N LYS A 233 -11.82 5.17 -38.17
CA LYS A 233 -13.16 5.41 -38.79
C LYS A 233 -14.29 4.63 -38.09
N ARG A 234 -15.25 5.39 -37.54
CA ARG A 234 -16.70 5.46 -37.86
C ARG A 234 -17.46 5.89 -36.60
N GLY A 235 -18.11 7.05 -36.70
CA GLY A 235 -18.82 7.67 -35.59
C GLY A 235 -20.07 6.90 -35.15
N ILE A 236 -20.44 7.09 -33.88
CA ILE A 236 -21.78 6.83 -33.39
C ILE A 236 -22.28 8.11 -32.73
N VAL A 237 -23.35 8.63 -33.33
CA VAL A 237 -24.15 9.77 -32.90
C VAL A 237 -24.69 9.51 -31.49
N LYS A 238 -24.54 10.48 -30.58
CA LYS A 238 -25.24 10.46 -29.29
C LYS A 238 -26.73 10.69 -29.54
N ALA A 239 -27.55 9.65 -29.38
CA ALA A 239 -28.99 9.83 -29.18
C ALA A 239 -29.23 10.19 -27.71
N GLN A 240 -29.67 11.43 -27.45
CA GLN A 240 -30.25 11.80 -26.16
C GLN A 240 -31.68 11.25 -26.11
N SER A 241 -31.97 10.34 -25.19
CA SER A 241 -33.34 9.90 -24.90
C SER A 241 -34.02 10.95 -24.03
N THR A 242 -35.15 11.50 -24.50
CA THR A 242 -35.99 12.47 -23.79
C THR A 242 -37.12 11.82 -22.98
N LEU A 243 -37.07 10.50 -22.76
CA LEU A 243 -38.11 9.79 -22.00
C LEU A 243 -37.69 9.57 -20.54
N PRO A 244 -38.56 9.89 -19.56
CA PRO A 244 -38.23 9.76 -18.15
C PRO A 244 -38.06 8.29 -17.73
N VAL A 245 -37.04 8.04 -16.91
CA VAL A 245 -36.67 6.72 -16.38
C VAL A 245 -37.81 6.14 -15.54
N LYS A 246 -38.47 5.07 -16.03
CA LYS A 246 -39.45 4.31 -15.23
C LYS A 246 -38.75 3.24 -14.39
N ILE A 247 -38.79 3.40 -13.08
CA ILE A 247 -38.30 2.41 -12.10
C ILE A 247 -39.29 1.24 -12.05
N ILE A 248 -38.86 0.06 -12.49
CA ILE A 248 -39.65 -1.18 -12.37
C ILE A 248 -39.46 -1.74 -10.95
N LYS A 249 -40.49 -1.63 -10.11
CA LYS A 249 -40.51 -2.28 -8.78
C LYS A 249 -40.73 -3.79 -8.95
N GLY A 250 -39.97 -4.61 -8.22
CA GLY A 250 -39.88 -6.08 -8.35
C GLY A 250 -41.15 -6.91 -8.07
N ARG A 251 -42.34 -6.31 -8.05
CA ARG A 251 -43.62 -7.01 -7.85
C ARG A 251 -44.31 -7.48 -9.14
N ASN A 252 -43.73 -7.21 -10.32
CA ASN A 252 -44.30 -7.59 -11.62
C ASN A 252 -43.51 -8.67 -12.39
N ILE A 253 -42.57 -9.36 -11.74
CA ILE A 253 -41.85 -10.48 -12.36
C ILE A 253 -42.66 -11.76 -12.10
N LYS A 254 -43.44 -12.24 -13.07
CA LYS A 254 -44.04 -13.58 -13.03
C LYS A 254 -43.06 -14.61 -13.61
N PRO A 255 -42.86 -15.77 -12.96
CA PRO A 255 -42.02 -16.84 -13.52
C PRO A 255 -42.69 -17.47 -14.76
N GLY A 256 -41.92 -17.58 -15.85
CA GLY A 256 -42.40 -18.14 -17.11
C GLY A 256 -42.73 -19.63 -16.99
N LYS A 257 -43.96 -20.00 -17.39
CA LYS A 257 -44.35 -21.41 -17.60
C LYS A 257 -43.66 -21.94 -18.87
N LYS A 258 -42.94 -23.07 -18.76
CA LYS A 258 -42.50 -23.86 -19.92
C LYS A 258 -43.72 -24.48 -20.60
N LYS A 259 -43.87 -24.23 -21.90
CA LYS A 259 -44.87 -24.87 -22.76
C LYS A 259 -44.30 -26.22 -23.21
N LYS A 260 -44.99 -27.32 -22.89
CA LYS A 260 -44.87 -28.59 -23.61
C LYS A 260 -45.60 -28.39 -24.94
N GLU A 261 -44.97 -28.76 -26.05
CA GLU A 261 -45.71 -29.07 -27.28
C GLU A 261 -45.54 -30.56 -27.56
N GLU A 262 -46.69 -31.20 -27.66
CA GLU A 262 -46.92 -32.58 -28.04
C GLU A 262 -46.63 -32.76 -29.54
N THR A 263 -46.23 -33.99 -29.83
CA THR A 263 -46.17 -34.67 -31.11
C THR A 263 -47.43 -34.49 -31.96
N ASP A 264 -47.29 -34.54 -33.29
CA ASP A 264 -48.05 -35.50 -34.08
C ASP A 264 -47.54 -35.64 -35.53
N SER A 265 -47.59 -36.90 -35.98
CA SER A 265 -47.62 -37.45 -37.36
C SER A 265 -46.33 -37.46 -38.19
#